data_AF-A0A8V8TMV0-F1
#
_entry.id   AF-A0A8V8TMV0-F1
#
_cell.length_a   1.000
_cell.length_b   1.000
_cell.length_c   1.000
_cell.angle_alpha   90.00
_cell.angle_beta   90.00
_cell.angle_gamma   90.00
#
_symmetry.space_group_name_H-M   'P 1'
#
loop_
_entity.id
_entity.type
_entity.pdbx_description
1 polymer ?
#
loop_
_entity_poly.entity_id
_entity_poly.type
_entity_poly.pdbx_seq_one_letter_code
_entity_poly.pdbx_strand_id
1 'polypeptide(L)'
;MAAKGAHGSYLKVESELERCRAEGHWDRMPELVRQLQTLSMPGGGGNRRGSPSAAFTFPDTDDFGKLLLAEALLEQCLKENHAKIKDSMPLLEKNEPKMSEAKNYLSSILNHGRLSPQYMCEAMLILGKLHYVEGSYRDAISMYARAGIDDMSMENKPLYQMRLLSEAFVIKACLRLLGGTQSRWSEVLQGRPLSGTPTQLHRLPLPPDREGGGSDHLF
;
A
#
# COMPACT_ATOMS: atom_id res chain seq x y z
N MET A 1 3.34 43.19 -9.24
CA MET A 1 4.39 42.61 -8.37
C MET A 1 3.88 41.54 -7.39
N ALA A 2 2.56 41.32 -7.21
CA ALA A 2 2.02 40.39 -6.19
C ALA A 2 2.04 38.88 -6.56
N ALA A 3 2.13 38.52 -7.84
CA ALA A 3 2.04 37.12 -8.29
C ALA A 3 3.27 36.27 -7.93
N LYS A 4 4.45 36.88 -7.70
CA LYS A 4 5.68 36.15 -7.34
C LYS A 4 5.66 35.64 -5.89
N GLY A 5 4.91 36.30 -4.99
CA GLY A 5 4.82 35.91 -3.58
C GLY A 5 3.96 34.66 -3.36
N ALA A 6 2.81 34.58 -4.03
CA ALA A 6 1.88 33.46 -3.90
C ALA A 6 2.45 32.13 -4.42
N HIS A 7 3.22 32.18 -5.51
CA HIS A 7 3.89 31.00 -6.07
C HIS A 7 5.00 30.49 -5.14
N GLY A 8 5.76 31.39 -4.51
CA GLY A 8 6.76 31.01 -3.50
C GLY A 8 6.16 30.37 -2.24
N SER A 9 5.00 30.86 -1.78
CA SER A 9 4.29 30.24 -0.66
C SER A 9 3.72 28.86 -0.99
N TYR A 10 3.22 28.66 -2.22
CA TYR A 10 2.71 27.36 -2.66
C TYR A 10 3.83 26.31 -2.68
N LEU A 11 4.97 26.62 -3.33
CA LEU A 11 6.13 25.71 -3.39
C LEU A 11 6.66 25.37 -1.99
N LYS A 12 6.60 26.32 -1.05
CA LYS A 12 6.97 26.07 0.35
C LYS A 12 6.04 25.06 1.02
N VAL A 13 4.72 25.20 0.85
CA VAL A 13 3.74 24.25 1.39
C VAL A 13 3.92 22.86 0.76
N GLU A 14 4.15 22.80 -0.55
CA GLU A 14 4.42 21.55 -1.27
C GLU A 14 5.68 20.83 -0.76
N SER A 15 6.77 21.58 -0.56
CA SER A 15 8.00 21.01 0.01
C SER A 15 7.82 20.49 1.44
N GLU A 16 7.02 21.18 2.26
CA GLU A 16 6.70 20.72 3.62
C GLU A 16 5.77 19.51 3.62
N LEU A 17 4.85 19.40 2.66
CA LEU A 17 4.02 18.21 2.47
C LEU A 17 4.89 17.00 2.16
N GLU A 18 5.79 17.11 1.19
CA GLU A 18 6.71 16.03 0.84
C GLU A 18 7.57 15.61 2.04
N ARG A 19 8.11 16.60 2.77
CA ARG A 19 8.89 16.34 4.00
C ARG A 19 8.06 15.65 5.08
N CYS A 20 6.81 16.07 5.30
CA CYS A 20 5.93 15.44 6.27
C CYS A 20 5.59 13.99 5.89
N ARG A 21 5.37 13.70 4.60
CA ARG A 21 5.17 12.32 4.11
C ARG A 21 6.43 11.45 4.30
N ALA A 22 7.60 12.02 4.07
CA ALA A 22 8.88 11.32 4.21
C ALA A 22 9.23 11.01 5.67
N GLU A 23 8.99 11.96 6.58
CA GLU A 23 9.29 11.83 8.01
C GLU A 23 8.17 11.14 8.82
N GLY A 24 6.99 10.94 8.22
CA GLY A 24 5.83 10.35 8.90
C GLY A 24 5.14 11.30 9.87
N HIS A 25 5.20 12.61 9.63
CA HIS A 25 4.53 13.65 10.43
C HIS A 25 3.04 13.79 10.04
N TRP A 26 2.28 12.71 10.19
CA TRP A 26 0.89 12.61 9.73
C TRP A 26 -0.06 13.61 10.41
N ASP A 27 0.20 13.99 11.66
CA ASP A 27 -0.62 14.94 12.43
C ASP A 27 -0.63 16.36 11.82
N ARG A 28 0.42 16.73 11.08
CA ARG A 28 0.53 18.02 10.40
C ARG A 28 -0.13 18.04 9.02
N MET A 29 -0.45 16.86 8.45
CA MET A 29 -0.95 16.74 7.09
C MET A 29 -2.24 17.51 6.83
N PRO A 30 -3.28 17.44 7.70
CA PRO A 30 -4.55 18.12 7.44
C PRO A 30 -4.41 19.64 7.35
N GLU A 31 -3.57 20.23 8.20
CA GLU A 31 -3.34 21.67 8.20
C GLU A 31 -2.59 22.12 6.94
N LEU A 32 -1.59 21.34 6.48
CA LEU A 32 -0.87 21.65 5.25
C LEU A 32 -1.74 21.48 4.00
N VAL A 33 -2.61 20.46 3.95
CA VAL A 33 -3.59 20.28 2.87
C VAL A 33 -4.57 21.46 2.81
N ARG A 34 -5.06 21.91 3.97
CA ARG A 34 -5.93 23.10 4.05
C ARG A 34 -5.20 24.35 3.53
N GLN A 35 -3.93 24.53 3.89
CA GLN A 35 -3.11 25.63 3.37
C GLN A 35 -2.94 25.55 1.84
N LEU A 36 -2.65 24.36 1.30
CA LEU A 36 -2.54 24.12 -0.14
C LEU A 36 -3.82 24.51 -0.90
N GLN A 37 -4.98 24.12 -0.36
CA GLN A 37 -6.29 24.47 -0.91
C GLN A 37 -6.57 25.97 -0.85
N THR A 38 -6.20 26.64 0.24
CA THR A 38 -6.39 28.11 0.36
C THR A 38 -5.50 28.91 -0.59
N LEU A 39 -4.32 28.39 -0.93
CA LEU A 39 -3.39 29.02 -1.88
C LEU A 39 -3.74 28.71 -3.33
N SER A 40 -4.50 27.64 -3.57
CA SER A 40 -5.06 27.27 -4.88
C SER A 40 -6.34 28.09 -5.13
N MET A 41 -6.19 29.31 -5.65
CA MET A 41 -7.31 30.22 -5.88
C MET A 41 -8.37 29.64 -6.84
N PRO A 42 -9.68 29.62 -6.49
CA PRO A 42 -10.76 29.42 -7.44
C PRO A 42 -11.02 30.75 -8.18
N GLY A 43 -10.35 30.95 -9.31
CA GLY A 43 -10.40 32.22 -10.04
C GLY A 43 -10.06 32.09 -11.52
N GLY A 44 -10.78 31.23 -12.25
CA GLY A 44 -10.60 31.01 -13.69
C GLY A 44 -11.90 30.76 -14.46
N GLY A 45 -13.04 31.24 -13.96
CA GLY A 45 -14.30 31.29 -14.71
C GLY A 45 -14.25 32.42 -15.74
N GLY A 46 -13.72 32.14 -16.94
CA GLY A 46 -13.55 33.16 -17.97
C GLY A 46 -13.31 32.57 -19.35
N ASN A 47 -14.40 32.08 -19.95
CA ASN A 47 -14.63 31.88 -21.38
C ASN A 47 -13.52 32.42 -22.32
N ARG A 48 -12.57 31.59 -22.79
CA ARG A 48 -11.75 31.92 -23.98
C ARG A 48 -11.46 30.69 -24.83
N ARG A 49 -12.08 30.68 -26.01
CA ARG A 49 -11.62 29.99 -27.21
C ARG A 49 -10.14 30.35 -27.48
N GLY A 50 -9.36 29.33 -27.86
CA GLY A 50 -8.18 29.45 -28.72
C GLY A 50 -6.89 29.96 -28.07
N SER A 51 -6.05 29.03 -27.57
CA SER A 51 -4.58 29.07 -27.76
C SER A 51 -3.92 27.82 -27.16
N PRO A 52 -3.10 27.06 -27.91
CA PRO A 52 -2.31 25.96 -27.36
C PRO A 52 -0.95 26.50 -26.93
N SER A 53 -0.85 27.04 -25.71
CA SER A 53 0.45 27.35 -25.13
C SER A 53 0.42 27.18 -23.62
N ALA A 54 1.00 26.07 -23.16
CA ALA A 54 1.56 25.81 -21.83
C ALA A 54 0.88 26.53 -20.65
N ALA A 55 -0.41 26.25 -20.41
CA ALA A 55 -0.99 26.49 -19.10
C ALA A 55 -0.68 25.26 -18.24
N PHE A 56 0.19 25.43 -17.24
CA PHE A 56 0.25 24.55 -16.07
C PHE A 56 -1.12 24.61 -15.39
N THR A 57 -2.07 23.81 -15.86
CA THR A 57 -3.29 23.50 -15.14
C THR A 57 -2.85 22.76 -13.89
N PHE A 58 -2.79 23.46 -12.76
CA PHE A 58 -2.50 22.84 -11.47
C PHE A 58 -3.52 21.70 -11.29
N PRO A 59 -3.04 20.45 -11.09
CA PRO A 59 -3.89 19.26 -11.05
C PRO A 59 -4.91 19.38 -9.92
N ASP A 60 -6.09 18.78 -10.08
CA ASP A 60 -7.23 18.85 -9.17
C ASP A 60 -6.82 18.81 -7.67
N THR A 61 -6.57 19.99 -7.08
CA THR A 61 -6.01 20.16 -5.73
C THR A 61 -6.86 19.45 -4.68
N ASP A 62 -8.15 19.32 -4.94
CA ASP A 62 -9.10 18.65 -4.07
C ASP A 62 -8.85 17.14 -3.99
N ASP A 63 -8.70 16.46 -5.12
CA ASP A 63 -8.46 15.01 -5.11
C ASP A 63 -7.03 14.69 -4.65
N PHE A 64 -6.06 15.58 -4.90
CA PHE A 64 -4.71 15.44 -4.36
C PHE A 64 -4.70 15.65 -2.84
N GLY A 65 -5.44 16.64 -2.34
CA GLY A 65 -5.63 16.84 -0.91
C GLY A 65 -6.27 15.62 -0.24
N LYS A 66 -7.31 15.04 -0.84
CA LYS A 66 -7.94 13.80 -0.35
C LYS A 66 -6.96 12.62 -0.33
N LEU A 67 -6.06 12.50 -1.32
CA LEU A 67 -5.04 11.45 -1.35
C LEU A 67 -4.13 11.55 -0.11
N LEU A 68 -3.65 12.76 0.18
CA LEU A 68 -2.78 13.04 1.32
C LEU A 68 -3.47 12.81 2.66
N LEU A 69 -4.74 13.21 2.77
CA LEU A 69 -5.57 12.94 3.96
C LEU A 69 -5.79 11.45 4.17
N ALA A 70 -6.09 10.70 3.10
CA ALA A 70 -6.29 9.26 3.17
C ALA A 70 -5.02 8.53 3.63
N GLU A 71 -3.85 8.91 3.11
CA GLU A 71 -2.58 8.35 3.56
C GLU A 71 -2.35 8.63 5.04
N ALA A 72 -2.50 9.89 5.48
CA ALA A 72 -2.29 10.26 6.87
C ALA A 72 -3.23 9.52 7.83
N LEU A 73 -4.52 9.42 7.50
CA LEU A 73 -5.51 8.70 8.29
C LEU A 73 -5.18 7.21 8.41
N LEU A 74 -4.78 6.57 7.30
CA LEU A 74 -4.37 5.17 7.32
C LEU A 74 -3.12 4.99 8.19
N GLU A 75 -2.07 5.77 7.98
CA GLU A 75 -0.82 5.61 8.73
C GLU A 75 -0.99 5.90 10.24
N GLN A 76 -1.85 6.86 10.61
CA GLN A 76 -2.25 7.06 12.01
C GLN A 76 -2.99 5.85 12.58
N CYS A 77 -3.95 5.29 11.82
CA CYS A 77 -4.68 4.10 12.23
C CYS A 77 -3.75 2.91 12.47
N LEU A 78 -2.73 2.72 11.62
CA LEU A 78 -1.73 1.66 11.77
C LEU A 78 -0.84 1.89 12.99
N LYS A 79 -0.41 3.14 13.24
CA LYS A 79 0.39 3.51 14.40
C LYS A 79 -0.34 3.25 15.71
N GLU A 80 -1.63 3.57 15.78
CA GLU A 80 -2.49 3.34 16.96
C GLU A 80 -2.78 1.86 17.21
N ASN A 81 -2.84 1.06 16.15
CA ASN A 81 -3.19 -0.36 16.21
C ASN A 81 -2.00 -1.32 16.03
N HIS A 82 -0.77 -0.83 16.21
CA HIS A 82 0.46 -1.59 15.96
C HIS A 82 0.51 -2.96 16.65
N ALA A 83 0.00 -3.07 17.89
CA ALA A 83 -0.04 -4.34 18.62
C ALA A 83 -0.89 -5.41 17.90
N LYS A 84 -2.09 -5.04 17.45
CA LYS A 84 -3.01 -5.96 16.74
C LYS A 84 -2.41 -6.44 15.42
N ILE A 85 -1.75 -5.53 14.69
CA ILE A 85 -1.11 -5.84 13.40
C ILE A 85 0.06 -6.80 13.60
N LYS A 86 0.86 -6.60 14.66
CA LYS A 86 1.97 -7.50 15.02
C LYS A 86 1.47 -8.91 15.31
N ASP A 87 0.30 -9.02 15.94
CA ASP A 87 -0.36 -10.30 16.23
C ASP A 87 -1.14 -10.86 15.01
N SER A 88 -0.95 -10.28 13.82
CA SER A 88 -1.61 -10.67 12.56
C SER A 88 -3.15 -10.64 12.64
N MET A 89 -3.71 -9.78 13.51
CA MET A 89 -5.15 -9.60 13.62
C MET A 89 -5.63 -8.54 12.61
N PRO A 90 -6.58 -8.87 11.72
CA PRO A 90 -7.11 -7.91 10.77
C PRO A 90 -7.87 -6.79 11.48
N LEU A 91 -7.72 -5.56 11.00
CA LEU A 91 -8.47 -4.42 11.51
C LEU A 91 -9.81 -4.34 10.77
N LEU A 92 -10.90 -4.53 11.49
CA LEU A 92 -12.23 -4.40 10.91
C LEU A 92 -12.58 -2.93 10.74
N GLU A 93 -12.96 -2.53 9.51
CA GLU A 93 -13.35 -1.15 9.17
C GLU A 93 -14.39 -0.55 10.12
N LYS A 94 -15.30 -1.38 10.61
CA LYS A 94 -16.38 -0.98 11.54
C LYS A 94 -15.87 -0.48 12.89
N ASN A 95 -14.66 -0.87 13.29
CA ASN A 95 -14.09 -0.53 14.59
C ASN A 95 -13.12 0.66 14.51
N GLU A 96 -12.69 1.02 13.29
CA GLU A 96 -11.61 1.99 13.07
C GLU A 96 -12.11 3.11 12.13
N PRO A 97 -12.68 4.21 12.67
CA PRO A 97 -13.31 5.26 11.86
C PRO A 97 -12.34 5.93 10.88
N LYS A 98 -11.06 6.07 11.27
CA LYS A 98 -9.99 6.61 10.40
C LYS A 98 -9.76 5.75 9.16
N MET A 99 -9.85 4.43 9.30
CA MET A 99 -9.69 3.51 8.19
C MET A 99 -10.87 3.60 7.22
N SER A 100 -12.10 3.67 7.74
CA SER A 100 -13.30 3.88 6.90
C SER A 100 -13.25 5.20 6.14
N GLU A 101 -12.85 6.28 6.80
CA GLU A 101 -12.70 7.59 6.17
C GLU A 101 -11.61 7.58 5.07
N ALA A 102 -10.44 6.99 5.33
CA ALA A 102 -9.40 6.81 4.33
C ALA A 102 -9.89 6.03 3.09
N LYS A 103 -10.64 4.95 3.30
CA LYS A 103 -11.22 4.14 2.22
C LYS A 103 -12.21 4.94 1.38
N ASN A 104 -13.03 5.80 2.00
CA ASN A 104 -13.97 6.66 1.29
C ASN A 104 -13.27 7.67 0.40
N TYR A 105 -12.20 8.33 0.90
CA TYR A 105 -11.40 9.24 0.08
C TYR A 105 -10.76 8.53 -1.11
N LEU A 106 -10.09 7.39 -0.88
CA LEU A 106 -9.41 6.62 -1.94
C LEU A 106 -10.41 6.11 -2.99
N SER A 107 -11.56 5.61 -2.55
CA SER A 107 -12.60 5.14 -3.47
C SER A 107 -13.15 6.28 -4.32
N SER A 108 -13.39 7.46 -3.72
CA SER A 108 -13.82 8.66 -4.47
C SER A 108 -12.79 9.06 -5.53
N ILE A 109 -11.50 9.11 -5.16
CA ILE A 109 -10.40 9.47 -6.08
C ILE A 109 -10.35 8.49 -7.26
N LEU A 110 -10.36 7.19 -6.98
CA LEU A 110 -10.26 6.15 -8.02
C LEU A 110 -11.48 6.13 -8.94
N ASN A 111 -12.66 6.50 -8.44
CA ASN A 111 -13.88 6.63 -9.25
C ASN A 111 -13.87 7.89 -10.12
N HIS A 112 -13.29 8.99 -9.64
CA HIS A 112 -13.19 10.23 -10.42
C HIS A 112 -12.14 10.13 -11.53
N GLY A 113 -11.00 9.49 -11.24
CA GLY A 113 -9.93 9.29 -12.23
C GLY A 113 -9.28 10.58 -12.73
N ARG A 114 -9.32 11.65 -11.94
CA ARG A 114 -8.82 12.98 -12.32
C ARG A 114 -7.36 13.23 -12.00
N LEU A 115 -6.80 12.46 -11.07
CA LEU A 115 -5.40 12.59 -10.69
C LEU A 115 -4.45 12.13 -11.81
N SER A 116 -3.22 12.66 -11.77
CA SER A 116 -2.16 12.19 -12.66
C SER A 116 -1.94 10.68 -12.50
N PRO A 117 -1.48 9.95 -13.53
CA PRO A 117 -1.27 8.51 -13.45
C PRO A 117 -0.38 8.09 -12.28
N GLN A 118 0.62 8.91 -11.95
CA GLN A 118 1.49 8.69 -10.79
C GLN A 118 0.72 8.69 -9.47
N TYR A 119 -0.11 9.70 -9.22
CA TYR A 119 -0.91 9.79 -8.00
C TYR A 119 -2.07 8.79 -7.97
N MET A 120 -2.59 8.40 -9.14
CA MET A 120 -3.53 7.28 -9.25
C MET A 120 -2.88 5.97 -8.82
N CYS A 121 -1.63 5.70 -9.23
CA CYS A 121 -0.89 4.54 -8.76
C CYS A 121 -0.64 4.62 -7.25
N GLU A 122 -0.23 5.77 -6.72
CA GLU A 122 -0.09 5.95 -5.26
C GLU A 122 -1.40 5.66 -4.51
N ALA A 123 -2.54 6.17 -5.01
CA ALA A 123 -3.86 5.89 -4.42
C ALA A 123 -4.18 4.39 -4.40
N MET A 124 -3.87 3.67 -5.49
CA MET A 124 -4.05 2.22 -5.55
C MET A 124 -3.13 1.48 -4.57
N LEU A 125 -1.87 1.89 -4.43
CA LEU A 125 -0.94 1.28 -3.46
C LEU A 125 -1.44 1.46 -2.02
N ILE A 126 -1.89 2.68 -1.68
CA ILE A 126 -2.44 2.98 -0.34
C ILE A 126 -3.72 2.18 -0.09
N LEU A 127 -4.63 2.11 -1.07
CA LEU A 127 -5.85 1.31 -0.94
C LEU A 127 -5.55 -0.19 -0.85
N GLY A 128 -4.54 -0.68 -1.57
CA GLY A 128 -4.04 -2.04 -1.46
C GLY A 128 -3.50 -2.37 -0.08
N LYS A 129 -2.76 -1.43 0.54
CA LYS A 129 -2.32 -1.55 1.94
C LYS A 129 -3.51 -1.59 2.89
N LEU A 130 -4.50 -0.72 2.71
CA LEU A 130 -5.71 -0.70 3.53
C LEU A 130 -6.44 -2.05 3.48
N HIS A 131 -6.68 -2.59 2.28
CA HIS A 131 -7.33 -3.90 2.13
C HIS A 131 -6.52 -5.06 2.73
N TYR A 132 -5.19 -4.99 2.68
CA TYR A 132 -4.35 -5.99 3.34
C TYR A 132 -4.55 -5.99 4.86
N VAL A 133 -4.59 -4.81 5.47
CA VAL A 133 -4.80 -4.64 6.91
C VAL A 133 -6.23 -4.98 7.32
N GLU A 134 -7.21 -4.71 6.44
CA GLU A 134 -8.61 -5.11 6.60
C GLU A 134 -8.80 -6.64 6.53
N GLY A 135 -7.82 -7.36 5.96
CA GLY A 135 -7.91 -8.80 5.69
C GLY A 135 -8.61 -9.13 4.36
N SER A 136 -9.00 -8.12 3.57
CA SER A 136 -9.50 -8.33 2.20
C SER A 136 -8.34 -8.53 1.21
N TYR A 137 -7.66 -9.67 1.33
CA TYR A 137 -6.47 -9.97 0.53
C TYR A 137 -6.74 -10.00 -0.98
N ARG A 138 -7.95 -10.39 -1.41
CA ARG A 138 -8.33 -10.42 -2.83
C ARG A 138 -8.36 -9.02 -3.43
N ASP A 139 -8.94 -8.06 -2.71
CA ASP A 139 -9.04 -6.67 -3.17
C ASP A 139 -7.66 -6.01 -3.13
N ALA A 140 -6.84 -6.33 -2.10
CA ALA A 140 -5.45 -5.89 -2.03
C ALA A 140 -4.64 -6.34 -3.26
N ILE A 141 -4.70 -7.62 -3.63
CA ILE A 141 -4.05 -8.15 -4.83
C ILE A 141 -4.51 -7.41 -6.07
N SER A 142 -5.83 -7.17 -6.20
CA SER A 142 -6.39 -6.45 -7.35
C SER A 142 -5.83 -5.02 -7.45
N MET A 143 -5.69 -4.30 -6.33
CA MET A 143 -5.14 -2.95 -6.34
C MET A 143 -3.67 -2.93 -6.76
N TYR A 144 -2.84 -3.83 -6.20
CA TYR A 144 -1.42 -3.92 -6.57
C TYR A 144 -1.19 -4.33 -8.03
N ALA A 145 -2.06 -5.19 -8.58
CA ALA A 145 -2.03 -5.55 -9.99
C ALA A 145 -2.39 -4.35 -10.88
N ARG A 146 -3.46 -3.62 -10.54
CA ARG A 146 -3.89 -2.42 -11.29
C ARG A 146 -2.88 -1.28 -11.23
N ALA A 147 -2.15 -1.16 -10.12
CA ALA A 147 -1.08 -0.17 -9.96
C ALA A 147 0.17 -0.47 -10.80
N GLY A 148 0.30 -1.68 -11.37
CA GLY A 148 1.47 -2.05 -12.17
C GLY A 148 2.76 -2.10 -11.33
N ILE A 149 2.70 -2.55 -10.08
CA ILE A 149 3.85 -2.51 -9.16
C ILE A 149 5.09 -3.28 -9.65
N ASP A 150 4.93 -4.29 -10.52
CA ASP A 150 6.08 -5.00 -11.11
C ASP A 150 6.89 -4.11 -12.06
N ASP A 151 6.28 -3.07 -12.65
CA ASP A 151 6.92 -2.19 -13.63
C ASP A 151 7.46 -0.88 -13.00
N MET A 152 7.28 -0.70 -11.68
CA MET A 152 7.69 0.52 -10.99
C MET A 152 9.17 0.51 -10.60
N SER A 153 9.94 1.48 -11.10
CA SER A 153 11.32 1.73 -10.68
C SER A 153 11.39 2.38 -9.29
N MET A 154 12.42 2.08 -8.49
CA MET A 154 12.72 2.79 -7.24
C MET A 154 13.73 3.94 -7.42
N GLU A 155 14.30 4.10 -8.61
CA GLU A 155 15.42 5.01 -8.85
C GLU A 155 14.95 6.48 -8.93
N ASN A 156 15.75 7.39 -8.35
CA ASN A 156 15.51 8.84 -8.35
C ASN A 156 14.13 9.26 -7.80
N LYS A 157 13.63 8.55 -6.78
CA LYS A 157 12.36 8.85 -6.11
C LYS A 157 12.55 9.57 -4.78
N PRO A 158 11.62 10.45 -4.39
CA PRO A 158 11.60 11.03 -3.05
C PRO A 158 11.39 9.93 -2.00
N LEU A 159 11.86 10.21 -0.78
CA LEU A 159 11.92 9.21 0.30
C LEU A 159 10.55 8.59 0.61
N TYR A 160 9.47 9.37 0.58
CA TYR A 160 8.13 8.87 0.85
C TYR A 160 7.66 7.82 -0.19
N GLN A 161 8.03 7.98 -1.47
CA GLN A 161 7.66 7.02 -2.51
C GLN A 161 8.46 5.74 -2.37
N MET A 162 9.75 5.84 -2.05
CA MET A 162 10.57 4.66 -1.78
C MET A 162 9.99 3.85 -0.61
N ARG A 163 9.55 4.53 0.46
CA ARG A 163 8.84 3.90 1.59
C ARG A 163 7.58 3.19 1.12
N LEU A 164 6.68 3.89 0.44
CA LEU A 164 5.41 3.34 -0.05
C LEU A 164 5.62 2.13 -0.97
N LEU A 165 6.58 2.21 -1.90
CA LEU A 165 6.91 1.11 -2.80
C LEU A 165 7.47 -0.08 -2.03
N SER A 166 8.41 0.14 -1.11
CA SER A 166 9.01 -0.94 -0.31
C SER A 166 7.96 -1.69 0.49
N GLU A 167 7.03 -0.99 1.13
CA GLU A 167 5.92 -1.57 1.88
C GLU A 167 4.98 -2.35 0.96
N ALA A 168 4.66 -1.79 -0.21
CA ALA A 168 3.81 -2.44 -1.19
C ALA A 168 4.44 -3.74 -1.75
N PHE A 169 5.76 -3.77 -1.99
CA PHE A 169 6.47 -4.98 -2.39
C PHE A 169 6.45 -6.04 -1.29
N VAL A 170 6.65 -5.65 -0.02
CA VAL A 170 6.57 -6.57 1.12
C VAL A 170 5.16 -7.16 1.22
N ILE A 171 4.12 -6.33 1.18
CA ILE A 171 2.73 -6.79 1.25
C ILE A 171 2.41 -7.72 0.08
N LYS A 172 2.82 -7.37 -1.14
CA LYS A 172 2.62 -8.23 -2.31
C LYS A 172 3.32 -9.58 -2.16
N ALA A 173 4.55 -9.60 -1.61
CA ALA A 173 5.25 -10.85 -1.32
C ALA A 173 4.51 -11.69 -0.28
N CYS A 174 4.02 -11.08 0.81
CA CYS A 174 3.17 -11.75 1.81
C CYS A 174 1.90 -12.33 1.17
N LEU A 175 1.21 -11.56 0.33
CA LEU A 175 0.01 -11.99 -0.39
C LEU A 175 0.28 -13.18 -1.33
N ARG A 176 1.42 -13.23 -2.01
CA ARG A 176 1.82 -14.36 -2.86
C ARG A 176 2.12 -15.62 -2.03
N LEU A 177 2.77 -15.47 -0.88
CA LEU A 177 3.01 -16.58 0.05
C LEU A 177 1.70 -17.12 0.64
N LEU A 178 0.75 -16.24 0.95
CA LEU A 178 -0.59 -16.61 1.41
C LEU A 178 -1.44 -17.24 0.29
N GLY A 179 -1.34 -16.73 -0.94
CA GLY A 179 -2.08 -17.22 -2.11
C GLY A 179 -1.68 -18.62 -2.58
N GLY A 180 -0.45 -19.06 -2.32
CA GLY A 180 -0.02 -20.45 -2.55
C GLY A 180 -0.61 -21.46 -1.55
N THR A 181 -1.28 -20.98 -0.49
CA THR A 181 -1.79 -21.79 0.63
C THR A 181 -3.12 -21.27 1.19
N GLN A 182 -4.04 -20.81 0.34
CA GLN A 182 -5.33 -20.24 0.77
C GLN A 182 -6.14 -21.15 1.71
N SER A 183 -5.98 -22.48 1.59
CA SER A 183 -6.59 -23.48 2.48
C SER A 183 -5.87 -23.65 3.83
N ARG A 184 -4.58 -23.30 3.94
CA ARG A 184 -3.75 -23.60 5.12
C ARG A 184 -3.88 -22.56 6.23
N TRP A 185 -4.19 -21.30 5.87
CA TRP A 185 -4.29 -20.21 6.84
C TRP A 185 -5.72 -19.95 7.34
N SER A 186 -6.75 -20.38 6.60
CA SER A 186 -8.12 -20.41 7.14
C SER A 186 -8.23 -21.30 8.38
N GLU A 187 -7.40 -22.36 8.47
CA GLU A 187 -7.33 -23.23 9.64
C GLU A 187 -6.56 -22.60 10.80
N VAL A 188 -5.43 -21.94 10.50
CA VAL A 188 -4.57 -21.29 11.49
C VAL A 188 -5.24 -20.05 12.11
N LEU A 189 -5.91 -19.22 11.30
CA LEU A 189 -6.62 -18.02 11.78
C LEU A 189 -7.91 -18.36 12.54
N GLN A 190 -8.45 -19.58 12.38
CA GLN A 190 -9.59 -20.08 13.17
C GLN A 190 -9.17 -20.82 14.44
N GLY A 191 -7.87 -20.85 14.79
CA GLY A 191 -7.38 -21.52 15.99
C GLY A 191 -7.56 -23.04 15.96
N ARG A 192 -7.73 -23.65 14.78
CA ARG A 192 -7.82 -25.11 14.64
C ARG A 192 -6.41 -25.69 14.51
N PRO A 193 -6.09 -26.82 15.18
CA PRO A 193 -4.82 -27.50 14.97
C PRO A 193 -4.73 -27.92 13.50
N LEU A 194 -3.55 -27.69 12.91
CA LEU A 194 -3.23 -28.04 11.52
C LEU A 194 -3.65 -29.49 11.25
N SER A 195 -4.65 -29.68 10.39
CA SER A 195 -5.03 -31.03 9.96
C SER A 195 -4.08 -31.45 8.84
N GLY A 196 -2.97 -32.07 9.23
CA GLY A 196 -1.96 -32.51 8.30
C GLY A 196 -0.73 -32.99 9.04
N THR A 197 -0.74 -34.26 9.43
CA THR A 197 0.50 -34.93 9.83
C THR A 197 1.53 -34.80 8.70
N PRO A 198 2.78 -34.37 8.96
CA PRO A 198 3.85 -34.51 8.00
C PRO A 198 4.28 -35.98 7.98
N THR A 199 3.45 -36.85 7.39
CA THR A 199 3.77 -38.27 7.20
C THR A 199 4.03 -38.54 5.73
N GLN A 200 4.90 -37.78 5.06
CA GLN A 200 5.41 -38.12 3.73
C GLN A 200 6.77 -37.48 3.41
N LEU A 201 7.70 -37.36 4.37
CA LEU A 201 9.12 -37.16 4.03
C LEU A 201 10.00 -37.99 4.96
N HIS A 202 10.81 -38.85 4.34
CA HIS A 202 11.72 -39.86 4.92
C HIS A 202 11.14 -41.22 5.33
N ARG A 203 10.75 -42.01 4.33
CA ARG A 203 11.14 -43.43 4.30
C ARG A 203 12.12 -43.62 3.13
N LEU A 204 13.41 -43.43 3.40
CA LEU A 204 14.46 -44.01 2.56
C LEU A 204 14.22 -45.54 2.58
N PRO A 205 14.24 -46.24 1.43
CA PRO A 205 14.31 -47.69 1.47
C PRO A 205 15.65 -48.06 2.11
N LEU A 206 15.59 -48.71 3.26
CA LEU A 206 16.73 -49.43 3.82
C LEU A 206 17.18 -50.47 2.79
N PRO A 207 18.50 -50.65 2.56
CA PRO A 207 18.98 -51.73 1.73
C PRO A 207 18.60 -53.07 2.40
N PRO A 208 18.35 -54.13 1.61
CA PRO A 208 17.98 -55.42 2.18
C PRO A 208 19.10 -55.94 3.08
N ASP A 209 18.72 -56.32 4.30
CA ASP A 209 19.54 -57.07 5.24
C ASP A 209 20.07 -58.32 4.55
N ARG A 210 21.39 -58.38 4.38
CA ARG A 210 22.08 -59.58 3.91
C ARG A 210 22.58 -60.33 5.13
N GLU A 211 21.66 -61.02 5.81
CA GLU A 211 22.02 -62.04 6.80
C GLU A 211 22.10 -63.42 6.14
N GLY A 212 23.25 -64.08 6.33
CA GLY A 212 23.29 -65.48 6.72
C GLY A 212 23.59 -66.52 5.63
N GLY A 213 24.80 -67.08 5.69
CA GLY A 213 25.21 -68.33 5.04
C GLY A 213 26.60 -68.17 4.43
N GLY A 214 27.71 -68.56 5.08
CA GLY A 214 27.93 -69.80 5.80
C GLY A 214 28.52 -70.83 4.84
N SER A 215 29.68 -71.37 5.22
CA SER A 215 30.41 -72.53 4.65
C SER A 215 31.53 -72.27 3.64
N ASP A 216 32.74 -72.25 4.20
CA ASP A 216 33.81 -73.23 3.98
C ASP A 216 34.47 -73.45 2.60
N HIS A 217 35.81 -73.57 2.72
CA HIS A 217 36.73 -74.45 1.99
C HIS A 217 37.53 -73.92 0.78
N LEU A 218 38.87 -74.02 0.93
CA LEU A 218 39.89 -74.50 -0.03
C LEU A 218 40.02 -73.70 -1.35
N PHE A 219 41.14 -73.07 -1.70
CA PHE A 219 42.56 -73.44 -1.66
C PHE A 219 43.42 -72.18 -1.72
#